data_AF-A0A961X3U7-F1
#
_entry.id   AF-A0A961X3U7-F1
#
_cell.length_a   1.000
_cell.length_b   1.000
_cell.length_c   1.000
_cell.angle_alpha   90.00
_cell.angle_beta   90.00
_cell.angle_gamma   90.00
#
_symmetry.space_group_name_H-M   'P 1'
#
loop_
_entity.id
_entity.type
_entity.pdbx_description
1 polymer ?
#
loop_
_entity_poly.entity_id
_entity_poly.type
_entity_poly.pdbx_seq_one_letter_code
_entity_poly.pdbx_strand_id
1 'polypeptide(L)'
;MIEEIPGLMDEVRSRFAHVDRCPYGGERVFLENAGGALTLNAVVETSARHAAIPDNQGRDNPASAALVAAIARGKADMMDFFGAAEGDVFVGESGTELLFRLISNAILETAPGGRVVGSTLEHPASRSASTRWSKIAGKELVLAAHDVARGTVTAADY
;
A
#
# COMPACT_ATOMS: atom_id res chain seq x y z
N MET A 1 -7.63 -13.30 23.98
CA MET A 1 -6.40 -13.30 23.16
C MET A 1 -5.49 -12.08 23.37
N ILE A 2 -5.97 -10.83 23.51
CA ILE A 2 -5.10 -9.70 23.93
C ILE A 2 -5.25 -9.35 25.42
N GLU A 3 -6.43 -9.61 25.98
CA GLU A 3 -6.76 -9.39 27.40
C GLU A 3 -6.29 -10.53 28.32
N GLU A 4 -5.86 -11.66 27.74
CA GLU A 4 -5.45 -12.87 28.46
C GLU A 4 -3.96 -12.87 28.83
N ILE A 5 -3.16 -11.98 28.24
CA ILE A 5 -1.73 -11.87 28.49
C ILE A 5 -1.49 -10.52 29.20
N PRO A 6 -1.23 -10.53 30.52
CA PRO A 6 -0.99 -9.31 31.28
C PRO A 6 0.13 -8.47 30.66
N GLY A 7 -0.12 -7.17 30.48
CA GLY A 7 0.86 -6.21 29.95
C GLY A 7 1.09 -6.25 28.42
N LEU A 8 0.47 -7.18 27.69
CA LEU A 8 0.68 -7.30 26.24
C LEU A 8 0.30 -6.02 25.48
N MET A 9 -0.81 -5.38 25.86
CA MET A 9 -1.23 -4.13 25.23
C MET A 9 -0.21 -3.01 25.44
N ASP A 10 0.34 -2.88 26.65
CA ASP A 10 1.35 -1.87 26.95
C ASP A 10 2.62 -2.12 26.15
N GLU A 11 3.03 -3.39 26.04
CA GLU A 11 4.17 -3.80 25.22
C GLU A 11 3.97 -3.42 23.75
N VAL A 12 2.81 -3.75 23.16
CA VAL A 12 2.49 -3.39 21.77
C VAL A 12 2.47 -1.88 21.58
N ARG A 13 1.78 -1.13 22.46
CA ARG A 13 1.66 0.33 22.37
C ARG A 13 3.03 1.01 22.43
N SER A 14 3.92 0.57 23.33
CA SER A 14 5.25 1.15 23.49
C SER A 14 6.13 1.10 22.23
N ARG A 15 5.79 0.24 21.25
CA ARG A 15 6.49 0.14 19.97
C ARG A 15 6.10 1.22 18.98
N PHE A 16 4.99 1.93 19.18
CA PHE A 16 4.49 2.95 18.26
C PHE A 16 4.89 4.36 18.68
N ALA A 17 5.39 5.13 17.72
CA ALA A 17 5.66 6.54 17.91
C ALA A 17 4.35 7.31 18.16
N HIS A 18 4.36 8.16 19.19
CA HIS A 18 3.26 9.08 19.50
C HIS A 18 1.90 8.40 19.77
N VAL A 19 1.87 7.13 20.19
CA VAL A 19 0.61 6.38 20.37
C VAL A 19 -0.40 7.08 21.30
N ASP A 20 0.06 7.52 22.48
CA ASP A 20 -0.77 8.12 23.52
C ASP A 20 -0.73 9.64 23.53
N ARG A 21 0.23 10.24 22.81
CA ARG A 21 0.49 11.67 22.86
C ARG A 21 0.87 12.23 21.49
N CYS A 22 0.07 13.17 21.01
CA CYS A 22 0.44 14.05 19.91
C CYS A 22 1.51 15.05 20.38
N PRO A 23 2.63 15.22 19.66
CA PRO A 23 3.67 16.18 20.05
C PRO A 23 3.20 17.64 20.06
N TYR A 24 2.07 17.94 19.40
CA TYR A 24 1.49 19.28 19.30
C TYR A 24 0.20 19.46 20.10
N GLY A 25 -0.55 18.37 20.31
CA GLY A 25 -1.90 18.40 20.89
C GLY A 25 -2.02 17.79 22.28
N GLY A 26 -0.96 17.21 22.83
CA GLY A 26 -1.01 16.51 24.11
C GLY A 26 -1.60 15.10 23.98
N GLU A 27 -2.27 14.62 25.02
CA GLU A 27 -2.82 13.25 25.07
C GLU A 27 -3.84 13.01 23.95
N ARG A 28 -3.86 11.80 23.39
CA ARG A 28 -4.78 11.44 22.29
C ARG A 28 -5.23 9.98 22.33
N VAL A 29 -6.35 9.74 21.67
CA VAL A 29 -6.73 8.42 21.15
C VAL A 29 -6.78 8.55 19.62
N PHE A 30 -5.94 7.78 18.92
CA PHE A 30 -5.83 7.87 17.46
C PHE A 30 -6.82 6.92 16.76
N LEU A 31 -7.89 7.48 16.19
CA LEU A 31 -8.96 6.75 15.50
C LEU A 31 -9.02 7.04 13.99
N GLU A 32 -7.90 7.45 13.39
CA GLU A 32 -7.80 7.85 11.97
C GLU A 32 -6.94 6.87 11.16
N ASN A 33 -6.89 5.59 11.57
CA ASN A 33 -6.00 4.60 10.96
C ASN A 33 -6.28 4.33 9.46
N ALA A 34 -7.48 4.70 8.98
CA ALA A 34 -7.84 4.60 7.56
C ALA A 34 -7.12 5.65 6.70
N GLY A 35 -6.81 6.83 7.24
CA GLY A 35 -6.03 7.87 6.56
C GLY A 35 -4.52 7.67 6.70
N GLY A 36 -4.07 7.01 7.78
CA GLY A 36 -2.69 6.57 7.94
C GLY A 36 -2.46 5.85 9.27
N ALA A 37 -1.67 4.77 9.26
CA ALA A 37 -1.38 4.00 10.46
C ALA A 37 -0.39 4.72 11.40
N LEU A 38 -0.46 4.38 12.69
CA LEU A 38 0.63 4.70 13.64
C LEU A 38 1.94 4.06 13.14
N THR A 39 3.03 4.81 13.25
CA THR A 39 4.36 4.36 12.82
C THR A 39 5.10 3.71 13.97
N LEU A 40 5.77 2.57 13.73
CA LEU A 40 6.65 1.95 14.71
C LEU A 40 7.91 2.79 14.94
N ASN A 41 8.40 2.85 16.18
CA ASN A 41 9.66 3.50 16.52
C ASN A 41 10.82 2.95 15.67
N ALA A 42 10.88 1.64 15.50
CA ALA A 42 11.90 0.98 14.68
C ALA A 42 11.85 1.39 13.20
N VAL A 43 10.66 1.68 12.66
CA VAL A 43 10.51 2.18 11.28
C VAL A 43 11.05 3.60 11.19
N VAL A 44 10.73 4.48 12.15
CA VAL A 44 11.28 5.85 12.20
C VAL A 44 12.81 5.83 12.23
N GLU A 45 13.41 5.02 13.11
CA GLU A 45 14.88 4.91 13.21
C GLU A 45 15.51 4.35 11.92
N THR A 46 14.89 3.32 11.33
CA THR A 46 15.39 2.69 10.10
C THR A 46 15.31 3.65 8.92
N SER A 47 14.20 4.36 8.77
CA SER A 47 14.03 5.38 7.73
C SER A 47 15.04 6.51 7.89
N ALA A 48 15.23 7.04 9.11
CA ALA A 48 16.23 8.08 9.37
C ALA A 48 17.65 7.62 9.03
N ARG A 49 18.00 6.39 9.39
CA ARG A 49 19.31 5.79 9.07
C ARG A 49 19.55 5.72 7.57
N HIS A 50 18.59 5.19 6.80
CA HIS A 50 18.76 5.05 5.36
C HIS A 50 18.69 6.38 4.61
N ALA A 51 17.85 7.32 5.05
CA ALA A 51 17.77 8.65 4.45
C ALA A 51 19.06 9.46 4.61
N ALA A 52 19.87 9.16 5.64
CA ALA A 52 21.16 9.82 5.87
C ALA A 52 22.31 9.28 4.98
N ILE A 53 22.10 8.19 4.23
CA ILE A 53 23.13 7.61 3.35
C ILE A 53 23.07 8.32 1.99
N PRO A 54 24.15 8.98 1.53
CA PRO A 54 24.12 9.73 0.27
C PRO A 54 24.35 8.85 -0.96
N ASP A 55 24.89 7.64 -0.78
CA ASP A 55 25.14 6.69 -1.86
C ASP A 55 23.83 6.15 -2.44
N ASN A 56 23.77 6.09 -3.77
CA ASN A 56 22.68 5.46 -4.48
C ASN A 56 23.00 3.98 -4.78
N GLN A 57 21.99 3.12 -4.84
CA GLN A 57 22.17 1.75 -5.31
C GLN A 57 22.67 1.71 -6.76
N GLY A 58 23.39 0.65 -7.12
CA GLY A 58 23.87 0.40 -8.50
C GLY A 58 25.23 1.04 -8.84
N ARG A 59 25.96 1.50 -7.82
CA ARG A 59 27.37 1.94 -7.95
C ARG A 59 28.33 0.84 -7.49
N ASP A 60 29.53 0.84 -8.05
CA ASP A 60 30.61 -0.06 -7.64
C ASP A 60 31.32 0.48 -6.38
N ASN A 61 30.62 0.39 -5.24
CA ASN A 61 31.19 0.74 -3.95
C ASN A 61 30.51 -0.07 -2.82
N PRO A 62 31.14 -0.17 -1.63
CA PRO A 62 30.60 -0.97 -0.52
C PRO A 62 29.24 -0.50 -0.01
N ALA A 63 28.97 0.80 0.00
CA ALA A 63 27.71 1.35 0.48
C ALA A 63 26.54 0.95 -0.44
N SER A 64 26.70 1.12 -1.75
CA SER A 64 25.77 0.66 -2.78
C SER A 64 25.51 -0.84 -2.68
N ALA A 65 26.54 -1.67 -2.50
CA ALA A 65 26.38 -3.11 -2.33
C ALA A 65 25.52 -3.45 -1.09
N ALA A 66 25.76 -2.76 0.04
CA ALA A 66 24.96 -2.92 1.25
C ALA A 66 23.51 -2.47 1.07
N LEU A 67 23.25 -1.38 0.35
CA LEU A 67 21.91 -0.89 0.04
C LEU A 67 21.15 -1.84 -0.88
N VAL A 68 21.80 -2.38 -1.91
CA VAL A 68 21.22 -3.41 -2.78
C VAL A 68 20.83 -4.65 -1.98
N ALA A 69 21.69 -5.09 -1.05
CA ALA A 69 21.38 -6.22 -0.17
C ALA A 69 20.19 -5.92 0.76
N ALA A 70 20.06 -4.69 1.26
CA ALA A 70 18.91 -4.27 2.07
C ALA A 70 17.60 -4.28 1.27
N ILE A 71 17.63 -3.76 0.03
CA ILE A 71 16.47 -3.80 -0.88
C ILE A 71 16.08 -5.25 -1.21
N ALA A 72 17.05 -6.11 -1.49
CA ALA A 72 16.79 -7.53 -1.77
C ALA A 72 16.11 -8.24 -0.58
N ARG A 73 16.59 -8.00 0.65
CA ARG A 73 15.95 -8.51 1.86
C ARG A 73 14.52 -7.97 2.03
N GLY A 74 14.33 -6.66 1.89
CA GLY A 74 12.98 -6.07 2.00
C GLY A 74 11.99 -6.62 0.97
N LYS A 75 12.45 -6.95 -0.24
CA LYS A 75 11.61 -7.65 -1.23
C LYS A 75 11.29 -9.08 -0.80
N ALA A 76 12.26 -9.83 -0.29
CA ALA A 76 12.02 -11.18 0.22
C ALA A 76 11.02 -11.18 1.40
N ASP A 77 11.21 -10.28 2.37
CA ASP A 77 10.30 -10.13 3.52
C ASP A 77 8.86 -9.80 3.06
N MET A 78 8.72 -9.02 1.98
CA MET A 78 7.41 -8.70 1.40
C MET A 78 6.76 -9.91 0.72
N MET A 79 7.54 -10.76 0.03
CA MET A 79 7.03 -12.02 -0.53
C MET A 79 6.54 -12.95 0.57
N ASP A 80 7.31 -13.08 1.66
CA ASP A 80 6.91 -13.86 2.84
C ASP A 80 5.64 -13.28 3.48
N PHE A 81 5.56 -11.95 3.64
CA PHE A 81 4.39 -11.27 4.19
C PHE A 81 3.10 -11.54 3.37
N PHE A 82 3.21 -11.56 2.05
CA PHE A 82 2.10 -11.90 1.16
C PHE A 82 1.87 -13.42 0.99
N GLY A 83 2.75 -14.27 1.53
CA GLY A 83 2.71 -15.72 1.30
C GLY A 83 2.91 -16.10 -0.17
N ALA A 84 3.63 -15.28 -0.94
CA ALA A 84 3.84 -15.47 -2.36
C ALA A 84 5.10 -16.32 -2.63
N ALA A 85 4.95 -17.42 -3.36
CA ALA A 85 6.08 -18.28 -3.74
C ALA A 85 6.86 -17.76 -4.96
N GLU A 86 6.19 -17.00 -5.84
CA GLU A 86 6.75 -16.44 -7.06
C GLU A 86 6.08 -15.11 -7.41
N GLY A 87 6.70 -14.34 -8.30
CA GLY A 87 6.26 -13.01 -8.72
C GLY A 87 7.28 -11.92 -8.42
N ASP A 88 6.87 -10.67 -8.65
CA ASP A 88 7.71 -9.49 -8.46
C ASP A 88 7.14 -8.56 -7.38
N VAL A 89 8.04 -8.03 -6.53
CA VAL A 89 7.71 -6.93 -5.61
C VAL A 89 7.95 -5.61 -6.32
N PHE A 90 6.84 -4.92 -6.60
CA PHE A 90 6.83 -3.62 -7.24
C PHE A 90 6.60 -2.50 -6.22
N VAL A 91 7.55 -1.57 -6.15
CA VAL A 91 7.54 -0.46 -5.19
C VAL A 91 7.36 0.88 -5.89
N GLY A 92 6.73 1.82 -5.21
CA GLY A 92 6.43 3.15 -5.71
C GLY A 92 6.16 4.11 -4.56
N GLU A 93 5.91 5.37 -4.89
CA GLU A 93 5.74 6.44 -3.90
C GLU A 93 4.48 6.24 -3.05
N SER A 94 3.40 5.77 -3.66
CA SER A 94 2.11 5.56 -3.00
C SER A 94 1.29 4.48 -3.68
N GLY A 95 0.30 3.94 -2.96
CA GLY A 95 -0.66 3.01 -3.55
C GLY A 95 -1.43 3.61 -4.74
N THR A 96 -1.71 4.92 -4.71
CA THR A 96 -2.38 5.61 -5.83
C THR A 96 -1.51 5.64 -7.08
N GLU A 97 -0.23 6.00 -6.96
CA GLU A 97 0.70 6.03 -8.09
C GLU A 97 0.86 4.63 -8.69
N LEU A 98 1.10 3.63 -7.84
CA LEU A 98 1.25 2.24 -8.26
C LEU A 98 0.02 1.72 -8.98
N LEU A 99 -1.18 1.94 -8.42
CA LEU A 99 -2.42 1.52 -9.07
C LEU A 99 -2.63 2.23 -10.40
N PHE A 100 -2.35 3.54 -10.49
CA PHE A 100 -2.49 4.26 -11.74
C PHE A 100 -1.63 3.69 -12.87
N ARG A 101 -0.38 3.32 -12.54
CA ARG A 101 0.59 2.74 -13.48
C ARG A 101 0.29 1.29 -13.82
N LEU A 102 -0.12 0.47 -12.84
CA LEU A 102 -0.50 -0.92 -13.09
C LEU A 102 -1.78 -1.02 -13.93
N ILE A 103 -2.79 -0.23 -13.58
CA ILE A 103 -4.07 -0.19 -14.32
C ILE A 103 -3.86 0.35 -15.73
N SER A 104 -2.98 1.34 -15.93
CA SER A 104 -2.67 1.82 -17.28
C SER A 104 -2.10 0.72 -18.16
N ASN A 105 -1.10 -0.02 -17.65
CA ASN A 105 -0.49 -1.11 -18.41
C ASN A 105 -1.50 -2.24 -18.67
N ALA A 106 -2.28 -2.64 -17.66
CA ALA A 106 -3.28 -3.69 -17.81
C ALA A 106 -4.36 -3.34 -18.85
N ILE A 107 -4.71 -2.06 -19.00
CA ILE A 107 -5.72 -1.62 -19.97
C ILE A 107 -5.10 -1.45 -21.36
N LEU A 108 -3.95 -0.79 -21.47
CA LEU A 108 -3.35 -0.41 -22.75
C LEU A 108 -2.70 -1.58 -23.48
N GLU A 109 -2.14 -2.54 -22.75
CA GLU A 109 -1.40 -3.68 -23.33
C GLU A 109 -2.31 -4.86 -23.73
N THR A 110 -3.63 -4.72 -23.55
CA THR A 110 -4.60 -5.75 -23.99
C THR A 110 -5.11 -5.47 -25.40
N ALA A 111 -5.43 -6.53 -26.13
CA ALA A 111 -5.94 -6.45 -27.50
C ALA A 111 -7.12 -5.45 -27.64
N PRO A 112 -7.29 -4.78 -28.79
CA PRO A 112 -8.40 -3.85 -29.00
C PRO A 112 -9.78 -4.47 -28.69
N GLY A 113 -10.71 -3.64 -28.20
CA GLY A 113 -12.00 -4.09 -27.70
C GLY A 113 -11.92 -4.64 -26.26
N GLY A 114 -13.01 -5.23 -25.78
CA GLY A 114 -13.13 -5.71 -24.41
C GLY A 114 -13.63 -4.67 -23.41
N ARG A 115 -13.65 -5.08 -22.13
CA ARG A 115 -14.26 -4.33 -21.02
C ARG A 115 -13.27 -4.16 -19.89
N VAL A 116 -13.32 -3.00 -19.24
CA VAL A 116 -12.70 -2.74 -17.94
C VAL A 116 -13.81 -2.87 -16.90
N VAL A 117 -13.65 -3.77 -15.94
CA VAL A 117 -14.67 -4.05 -14.91
C VAL A 117 -14.19 -3.53 -13.57
N GLY A 118 -15.06 -2.85 -12.83
CA GLY A 118 -14.84 -2.43 -11.45
C GLY A 118 -16.15 -2.31 -10.71
N SER A 119 -16.12 -1.71 -9.52
CA SER A 119 -17.32 -1.46 -8.72
C SER A 119 -17.58 0.03 -8.47
N THR A 120 -18.75 0.32 -7.90
CA THR A 120 -19.09 1.66 -7.40
C THR A 120 -18.53 1.95 -6.00
N LEU A 121 -17.86 0.98 -5.36
CA LEU A 121 -17.18 1.13 -4.06
C LEU A 121 -15.65 1.29 -4.18
N GLU A 122 -15.14 1.40 -5.41
CA GLU A 122 -13.71 1.58 -5.67
C GLU A 122 -13.16 2.86 -5.00
N HIS A 123 -11.97 2.74 -4.41
CA HIS A 123 -11.20 3.91 -3.98
C HIS A 123 -10.90 4.81 -5.20
N PRO A 124 -10.83 6.15 -5.05
CA PRO A 124 -10.53 7.05 -6.16
C PRO A 124 -9.28 6.70 -6.97
N ALA A 125 -8.29 6.05 -6.34
CA ALA A 125 -7.07 5.57 -6.98
C ALA A 125 -7.35 4.59 -8.15
N SER A 126 -8.12 3.52 -7.91
CA SER A 126 -8.49 2.55 -8.95
C SER A 126 -9.57 3.13 -9.86
N ARG A 127 -10.57 3.80 -9.30
CA ARG A 127 -11.69 4.37 -10.07
C ARG A 127 -11.24 5.38 -11.12
N SER A 128 -10.37 6.31 -10.74
CA SER A 128 -9.90 7.37 -11.65
C SER A 128 -8.96 6.82 -12.72
N ALA A 129 -8.10 5.87 -12.35
CA ALA A 129 -7.22 5.19 -13.31
C ALA A 129 -8.04 4.44 -14.36
N SER A 130 -8.98 3.59 -13.93
CA SER A 130 -9.84 2.82 -14.83
C SER A 130 -10.66 3.73 -15.75
N THR A 131 -11.26 4.80 -15.21
CA THR A 131 -12.04 5.78 -15.99
C THR A 131 -11.20 6.47 -17.06
N ARG A 132 -9.99 6.92 -16.69
CA ARG A 132 -9.09 7.61 -17.61
C ARG A 132 -8.63 6.66 -18.73
N TRP A 133 -8.09 5.52 -18.35
CA TRP A 133 -7.39 4.64 -19.29
C TRP A 133 -8.35 3.84 -20.16
N SER A 134 -9.53 3.44 -19.65
CA SER A 134 -10.56 2.81 -20.49
C SER A 134 -11.00 3.72 -21.63
N LYS A 135 -11.21 5.02 -21.33
CA LYS A 135 -11.54 6.03 -22.32
C LYS A 135 -10.44 6.17 -23.38
N ILE A 136 -9.18 6.24 -22.94
CA ILE A 136 -8.03 6.36 -23.86
C ILE A 136 -7.89 5.12 -24.75
N ALA A 137 -8.09 3.93 -24.19
CA ALA A 137 -8.01 2.67 -24.92
C ALA A 137 -9.27 2.35 -25.75
N GLY A 138 -10.33 3.16 -25.66
CA GLY A 138 -11.61 2.91 -26.32
C GLY A 138 -12.33 1.65 -25.80
N LYS A 139 -12.15 1.30 -24.52
CA LYS A 139 -12.77 0.13 -23.87
C LYS A 139 -13.94 0.55 -23.00
N GLU A 140 -15.00 -0.25 -23.01
CA GLU A 140 -16.18 -0.02 -22.16
C GLU A 140 -15.80 -0.19 -20.69
N LEU A 141 -16.13 0.78 -19.85
CA LEU A 141 -16.01 0.68 -18.40
C LEU A 141 -17.35 0.21 -17.81
N VAL A 142 -17.38 -0.99 -17.25
CA VAL A 142 -18.55 -1.57 -16.58
C VAL A 142 -18.35 -1.51 -15.08
N LEU A 143 -19.34 -1.00 -14.37
CA LEU A 143 -19.28 -0.78 -12.93
C LEU A 143 -20.43 -1.51 -12.23
N ALA A 144 -20.09 -2.51 -11.43
CA ALA A 144 -21.05 -3.18 -10.57
C ALA A 144 -21.59 -2.19 -9.52
N ALA A 145 -22.91 -2.02 -9.51
CA ALA A 145 -23.59 -1.14 -8.56
C ALA A 145 -23.57 -1.79 -7.16
N HIS A 146 -23.33 -0.99 -6.12
CA HIS A 146 -23.42 -1.45 -4.75
C HIS A 146 -24.86 -1.38 -4.26
N ASP A 147 -25.20 -2.29 -3.35
CA ASP A 147 -26.40 -2.18 -2.55
C ASP A 147 -26.24 -1.00 -1.58
N VAL A 148 -27.08 0.02 -1.73
CA VAL A 148 -27.03 1.26 -0.92
C VAL A 148 -27.35 0.99 0.56
N ALA A 149 -28.22 0.03 0.86
CA ALA A 149 -28.60 -0.28 2.23
C ALA A 149 -27.52 -1.10 2.96
N ARG A 150 -26.78 -1.95 2.22
CA ARG A 150 -25.77 -2.85 2.79
C ARG A 150 -24.34 -2.34 2.65
N GLY A 151 -24.07 -1.45 1.70
CA GLY A 151 -22.71 -1.01 1.37
C GLY A 151 -21.85 -2.13 0.76
N THR A 152 -22.46 -3.05 0.01
CA THR A 152 -21.79 -4.25 -0.52
C THR A 152 -21.93 -4.37 -2.02
N VAL A 153 -20.98 -5.07 -2.65
CA VAL A 153 -21.02 -5.53 -4.04
C VAL A 153 -20.75 -7.02 -4.05
N THR A 154 -21.48 -7.77 -4.87
CA THR A 154 -21.40 -9.22 -5.00
C THR A 154 -21.19 -9.61 -6.47
N ALA A 155 -20.84 -10.88 -6.71
CA ALA A 155 -20.70 -11.39 -8.07
C ALA A 155 -22.02 -11.35 -8.88
N ALA A 156 -23.18 -11.25 -8.23
CA ALA A 156 -24.47 -11.16 -8.90
C ALA A 156 -24.81 -9.73 -9.38
N ASP A 157 -24.04 -8.72 -8.94
CA ASP A 157 -24.24 -7.31 -9.31
C ASP A 157 -23.54 -6.94 -10.64
N TYR A 158 -22.91 -7.92 -11.31
CA TYR A 158 -22.25 -7.84 -12.61
C TYR A 158 -22.83 -8.91 -13.56
#